data_AF-A0A0S8E6A3-F1
#
_entry.id   AF-A0A0S8E6A3-F1
#
_cell.length_a   1.000
_cell.length_b   1.000
_cell.length_c   1.000
_cell.angle_alpha   90.00
_cell.angle_beta   90.00
_cell.angle_gamma   90.00
#
_symmetry.space_group_name_H-M   'P 1'
#
loop_
_entity.id
_entity.type
_entity.pdbx_description
1 polymer ?
#
loop_
_entity_poly.entity_id
_entity_poly.type
_entity_poly.pdbx_seq_one_letter_code
_entity_poly.pdbx_strand_id
1 'polypeptide(L)'
;MHISRFTKAVVLSCIVALSGLILTLLPVGSFLEEDIGLDILFKLRGVRKAPGEVVIAAIDKRSSERLKLSDRPEKWPRSVHAALVENLVKAQASVIVFDVSFLEPGSAREDHTFAESIRKA
;
A
#
# COMPACT_ATOMS: atom_id res chain seq x y z
N MET A 1 31.58 3.40 42.72
CA MET A 1 30.11 3.18 42.75
C MET A 1 29.78 2.10 41.72
N HIS A 2 29.56 0.85 42.14
CA HIS A 2 29.24 -0.25 41.22
C HIS A 2 27.78 -0.19 40.82
N ILE A 3 27.51 0.20 39.56
CA ILE A 3 26.16 0.21 39.00
C ILE A 3 25.67 -1.24 38.86
N SER A 4 24.51 -1.55 39.46
CA SER A 4 23.91 -2.88 39.42
C SER A 4 23.55 -3.30 37.99
N ARG A 5 23.56 -4.61 37.71
CA ARG A 5 23.16 -5.16 36.40
C ARG A 5 21.74 -4.73 36.00
N PHE A 6 20.84 -4.62 36.98
CA PHE A 6 19.46 -4.16 36.77
C PHE A 6 19.42 -2.71 36.30
N THR A 7 20.17 -1.82 36.95
CA THR A 7 20.24 -0.40 36.56
C THR A 7 20.77 -0.25 35.12
N LYS A 8 21.77 -1.05 34.73
CA LYS A 8 22.28 -1.06 33.34
C LYS A 8 21.22 -1.49 32.33
N ALA A 9 20.43 -2.52 32.65
CA ALA A 9 19.35 -2.99 31.79
C ALA A 9 18.25 -1.94 31.63
N VAL A 10 17.85 -1.27 32.72
CA VAL A 10 16.86 -0.18 32.68
C VAL A 10 17.37 0.97 31.81
N VAL A 11 18.60 1.43 32.03
CA VAL A 11 19.19 2.52 31.22
C VAL A 11 19.25 2.15 29.74
N LEU A 12 19.69 0.92 29.41
CA LEU A 12 19.73 0.46 28.02
C LEU A 12 18.33 0.46 27.40
N SER A 13 17.33 -0.06 28.13
CA SER A 13 15.95 -0.10 27.63
C SER A 13 15.38 1.30 27.40
N CYS A 14 15.68 2.26 28.27
CA CYS A 14 15.29 3.66 28.10
C CYS A 14 15.95 4.28 26.87
N ILE A 15 17.23 4.01 26.64
CA ILE A 15 17.96 4.51 25.46
C ILE A 15 17.35 3.95 24.18
N VAL A 16 17.09 2.64 24.13
CA VAL A 16 16.47 1.99 22.96
C VAL A 16 15.08 2.56 22.71
N ALA A 17 14.25 2.68 23.74
CA ALA A 17 12.91 3.25 23.63
C ALA A 17 12.93 4.71 23.15
N LEU A 18 13.81 5.54 23.72
CA LEU A 18 13.97 6.93 23.32
C LEU A 18 14.49 7.06 21.89
N SER A 19 15.44 6.21 21.50
CA SER A 19 15.97 6.19 20.13
C SER A 19 14.87 5.79 19.14
N GLY A 20 14.09 4.76 19.46
CA GLY A 20 12.95 4.35 18.65
C GLY A 20 11.92 5.48 18.51
N LEU A 21 11.61 6.19 19.61
CA LEU A 21 10.70 7.33 19.58
C LEU A 21 11.23 8.49 18.74
N ILE A 22 12.53 8.81 18.84
CA ILE A 22 13.18 9.84 18.04
C ILE A 22 13.13 9.46 16.55
N LEU A 23 13.44 8.21 16.22
CA LEU A 23 13.42 7.72 14.85
C LEU A 23 12.00 7.74 14.27
N THR A 24 10.96 7.44 15.05
CA THR A 24 9.57 7.44 14.54
C THR A 24 8.94 8.81 14.48
N LEU A 25 9.25 9.71 15.41
CA LEU A 25 8.63 11.06 15.45
C LEU A 25 9.36 12.08 14.58
N LEU A 26 10.66 11.89 14.33
CA LEU A 26 11.43 12.78 13.47
C LEU A 26 11.53 12.21 12.04
N PRO A 27 11.61 13.06 11.01
CA PRO A 27 11.75 12.62 9.62
C PRO A 27 13.00 11.77 9.33
N VAL A 28 13.95 11.71 10.26
CA VAL A 28 15.19 10.94 10.11
C VAL A 28 14.94 9.44 9.98
N GLY A 29 13.91 8.89 10.63
CA GLY A 29 13.57 7.47 10.49
C GLY A 29 13.06 7.15 9.09
N SER A 30 12.10 7.93 8.59
CA SER A 30 11.56 7.77 7.23
C SER A 30 12.65 7.95 6.17
N PHE A 31 13.55 8.92 6.33
CA PHE A 31 14.69 9.08 5.43
C PHE A 31 15.61 7.84 5.41
N LEU A 32 15.93 7.29 6.58
CA LEU A 32 16.76 6.08 6.67
C LEU A 32 16.06 4.86 6.07
N GLU A 33 14.75 4.73 6.26
CA GLU A 33 13.96 3.61 5.76
C GLU A 33 13.68 3.70 4.26
N GLU A 34 13.10 4.81 3.80
CA GLU A 34 12.59 4.98 2.44
C GLU A 34 13.68 5.35 1.44
N ASP A 35 14.58 6.28 1.77
CA ASP A 35 15.56 6.79 0.80
C ASP A 35 16.85 5.95 0.77
N ILE A 36 17.28 5.44 1.92
CA ILE A 36 18.51 4.64 2.01
C ILE A 36 18.18 3.15 2.06
N GLY A 37 17.28 2.74 2.94
CA GLY A 37 16.93 1.34 3.17
C GLY A 37 16.37 0.69 1.91
N LEU A 38 15.31 1.26 1.32
CA LEU A 38 14.70 0.70 0.11
C LEU A 38 15.66 0.70 -1.08
N ASP A 39 16.45 1.75 -1.29
CA ASP A 39 17.45 1.80 -2.37
C ASP A 39 18.49 0.67 -2.24
N ILE A 40 19.03 0.46 -1.02
CA ILE A 40 19.94 -0.66 -0.75
C ILE A 40 19.23 -2.00 -1.00
N LEU A 41 17.99 -2.17 -0.52
CA LEU A 41 17.22 -3.41 -0.72
C LEU A 41 16.98 -3.69 -2.21
N PHE A 42 16.65 -2.67 -3.01
CA PHE A 42 16.46 -2.84 -4.45
C PHE A 42 17.77 -3.12 -5.19
N LYS A 43 18.87 -2.50 -4.78
CA LYS A 43 20.21 -2.79 -5.32
C LYS A 43 20.63 -4.23 -5.01
N LEU A 44 20.43 -4.69 -3.77
CA LEU A 44 20.74 -6.06 -3.36
C LEU A 44 19.84 -7.11 -4.04
N ARG A 45 18.54 -6.81 -4.22
CA ARG A 45 17.62 -7.66 -4.99
C ARG A 45 18.05 -7.78 -6.46
N GLY A 46 18.66 -6.72 -6.99
CA GLY A 46 19.05 -6.61 -8.40
C GLY A 46 17.88 -6.28 -9.33
N VAL A 47 18.22 -6.06 -10.60
CA VAL A 47 17.25 -5.80 -11.68
C VAL A 47 16.49 -7.09 -11.98
N ARG A 48 15.15 -7.01 -12.01
CA ARG A 48 14.27 -8.10 -12.43
C ARG A 48 13.57 -7.71 -13.73
N LYS A 49 13.55 -8.63 -14.69
CA LYS A 49 12.81 -8.41 -15.94
C LYS A 49 11.30 -8.43 -15.64
N ALA A 50 10.57 -7.45 -16.17
CA ALA A 50 9.12 -7.45 -16.09
C ALA A 50 8.55 -8.66 -16.87
N PRO A 51 7.45 -9.28 -16.39
CA PRO A 51 6.74 -10.29 -17.16
C PRO A 51 6.32 -9.74 -18.53
N GLY A 52 6.27 -10.60 -19.56
CA GLY A 52 5.92 -10.18 -20.92
C GLY A 52 4.45 -9.78 -21.11
N GLU A 53 3.59 -10.16 -20.16
CA GLU A 53 2.14 -10.00 -20.24
C GLU A 53 1.63 -9.20 -19.04
N VAL A 54 1.95 -7.91 -19.02
CA VAL A 54 1.42 -6.96 -18.03
C VAL A 54 0.57 -5.93 -18.75
N VAL A 55 -0.68 -5.77 -18.29
CA VAL A 55 -1.60 -4.76 -18.80
C VAL A 55 -1.83 -3.72 -17.71
N ILE A 56 -1.66 -2.44 -18.04
CA ILE A 56 -1.97 -1.32 -17.15
C ILE A 56 -3.33 -0.76 -17.53
N ALA A 57 -4.32 -0.95 -16.66
CA ALA A 57 -5.61 -0.29 -16.77
C ALA A 57 -5.53 1.10 -16.14
N ALA A 58 -5.28 2.12 -16.96
CA ALA A 58 -5.17 3.50 -16.48
C ALA A 58 -6.52 4.03 -15.97
N ILE A 59 -6.54 4.56 -14.74
CA ILE A 59 -7.68 5.27 -14.16
C ILE A 59 -7.40 6.76 -14.28
N ASP A 60 -7.78 7.34 -15.42
CA ASP A 60 -7.45 8.70 -15.83
C ASP A 60 -8.70 9.58 -16.05
N LYS A 61 -8.47 10.86 -16.33
CA LYS A 61 -9.54 11.84 -16.61
C LYS A 61 -10.45 11.38 -17.76
N ARG A 62 -9.89 10.78 -18.80
CA ARG A 62 -10.68 10.25 -19.93
C ARG A 62 -11.64 9.16 -19.48
N SER A 63 -11.23 8.34 -18.52
CA SER A 63 -12.07 7.31 -17.91
C SER A 63 -13.16 7.92 -17.03
N SER A 64 -12.83 8.95 -16.23
CA SER A 64 -13.82 9.72 -15.47
C SER A 64 -14.91 10.32 -16.36
N GLU A 65 -14.53 10.99 -17.45
CA GLU A 65 -15.45 11.61 -18.40
C GLU A 65 -16.35 10.58 -19.08
N ARG A 66 -15.76 9.45 -19.54
CA ARG A 66 -16.50 8.37 -20.21
C ARG A 66 -17.49 7.69 -19.28
N LEU A 67 -17.12 7.48 -18.01
CA LEU A 67 -17.95 6.84 -17.00
C LEU A 67 -18.89 7.84 -16.29
N LYS A 68 -18.74 9.14 -16.54
CA LYS A 68 -19.45 10.23 -15.86
C LYS A 68 -19.26 10.17 -14.34
N LEU A 69 -18.03 9.89 -13.91
CA LEU A 69 -17.62 9.81 -12.52
C LEU A 69 -16.72 11.00 -12.15
N SER A 70 -16.39 11.12 -10.87
CA SER A 70 -15.46 12.14 -10.38
C SER A 70 -14.08 12.00 -11.02
N ASP A 71 -13.35 13.11 -11.15
CA ASP A 71 -11.91 13.11 -11.49
C ASP A 71 -11.03 12.51 -10.37
N ARG A 72 -11.64 12.10 -9.26
CA ARG A 72 -11.03 11.45 -8.10
C ARG A 72 -11.40 9.97 -8.05
N PRO A 73 -10.54 9.06 -8.55
CA PRO A 73 -10.77 7.61 -8.54
C PRO A 73 -11.16 7.02 -7.18
N GLU A 74 -10.60 7.55 -6.10
CA GLU A 74 -10.90 7.11 -4.73
C GLU A 74 -12.36 7.35 -4.32
N LYS A 75 -13.06 8.25 -5.03
CA LYS A 75 -14.48 8.58 -4.83
C LYS A 75 -15.42 7.78 -5.73
N TRP A 76 -14.88 6.92 -6.59
CA TRP A 76 -15.73 6.12 -7.47
C TRP A 76 -16.54 5.10 -6.65
N PRO A 77 -17.78 4.79 -7.05
CA PRO A 77 -18.56 3.73 -6.45
C PRO A 77 -17.79 2.40 -6.48
N ARG A 78 -17.80 1.64 -5.38
CA ARG A 78 -16.99 0.41 -5.30
C ARG A 78 -17.48 -0.68 -6.25
N SER A 79 -18.74 -0.56 -6.67
CA SER A 79 -19.33 -1.35 -7.75
C SER A 79 -18.58 -1.23 -9.09
N VAL A 80 -17.95 -0.09 -9.39
CA VAL A 80 -17.14 0.09 -10.61
C VAL A 80 -15.89 -0.77 -10.56
N HIS A 81 -15.20 -0.79 -9.41
CA HIS A 81 -14.03 -1.64 -9.20
C HIS A 81 -14.41 -3.13 -9.15
N ALA A 82 -15.57 -3.47 -8.59
CA ALA A 82 -16.11 -4.83 -8.62
C ALA A 82 -16.35 -5.33 -10.05
N ALA A 83 -17.01 -4.51 -10.87
CA ALA A 83 -17.24 -4.84 -12.28
C ALA A 83 -15.92 -4.98 -13.06
N LEU A 84 -14.90 -4.18 -12.72
CA LEU A 84 -13.56 -4.33 -13.32
C LEU A 84 -12.94 -5.69 -12.96
N VAL A 85 -12.99 -6.10 -11.68
CA VAL A 85 -12.51 -7.42 -11.25
C VAL A 85 -13.20 -8.53 -12.03
N GLU A 86 -14.53 -8.52 -12.09
CA GLU A 86 -15.30 -9.54 -12.80
C GLU A 86 -14.92 -9.63 -14.29
N ASN A 87 -14.68 -8.49 -14.95
CA ASN A 87 -14.27 -8.46 -16.35
C ASN A 87 -12.84 -8.98 -16.55
N LEU A 88 -11.93 -8.68 -15.63
CA LEU A 88 -10.55 -9.19 -15.68
C LEU A 88 -10.48 -10.70 -15.40
N VAL A 89 -11.31 -11.20 -14.48
CA VAL A 89 -11.45 -12.65 -14.23
C VAL A 89 -12.00 -13.36 -15.47
N LYS A 90 -13.03 -12.80 -16.13
CA LYS A 90 -13.54 -13.33 -17.41
C LYS A 90 -12.49 -13.32 -18.51
N ALA A 91 -11.60 -12.32 -18.50
CA ALA A 91 -10.44 -12.25 -19.39
C ALA A 91 -9.26 -13.14 -18.96
N GLN A 92 -9.43 -13.96 -17.91
CA GLN A 92 -8.42 -14.89 -17.39
C GLN A 92 -7.15 -14.21 -16.88
N ALA A 93 -7.27 -13.00 -16.32
CA ALA A 93 -6.16 -12.36 -15.62
C ALA A 93 -5.70 -13.24 -14.45
N SER A 94 -4.41 -13.57 -14.42
CA SER A 94 -3.83 -14.42 -13.37
C SER A 94 -3.62 -13.69 -12.04
N VAL A 95 -3.39 -12.37 -12.09
CA VAL A 95 -3.23 -11.50 -10.92
C VAL A 95 -3.83 -10.13 -11.25
N ILE A 96 -4.57 -9.56 -10.30
CA ILE A 96 -5.15 -8.22 -10.39
C ILE A 96 -4.61 -7.38 -9.24
N VAL A 97 -4.02 -6.23 -9.53
CA VAL A 97 -3.48 -5.28 -8.53
C VAL A 97 -4.15 -3.93 -8.72
N PHE A 98 -4.64 -3.37 -7.61
CA PHE A 98 -5.18 -2.00 -7.57
C PHE A 98 -4.18 -1.08 -6.89
N ASP A 99 -3.79 -0.02 -7.59
CA ASP A 99 -3.08 1.12 -7.01
C ASP A 99 -4.10 2.25 -6.73
N VAL A 100 -5.02 1.98 -5.79
CA VAL A 100 -6.08 2.89 -5.38
C VAL A 100 -6.29 2.76 -3.87
N SER A 101 -6.30 3.89 -3.17
CA SER A 101 -6.52 3.95 -1.72
C SER A 101 -7.91 4.48 -1.38
N PHE A 102 -8.70 3.69 -0.67
CA PHE A 102 -10.04 4.09 -0.19
C PHE A 102 -9.96 4.68 1.21
N LEU A 103 -9.64 5.97 1.30
CA LEU A 103 -9.43 6.66 2.60
C LEU A 103 -10.73 7.09 3.28
N GLU A 104 -11.79 7.32 2.51
CA GLU A 104 -13.11 7.71 3.00
C GLU A 104 -14.06 6.49 3.04
N PRO A 105 -14.91 6.34 4.09
CA PRO A 105 -15.92 5.29 4.15
C PRO A 105 -16.86 5.35 2.94
N GLY A 106 -17.09 4.19 2.32
CA GLY A 106 -18.03 4.03 1.22
C GLY A 106 -19.42 3.60 1.68
N SER A 107 -20.26 3.21 0.72
CA SER A 107 -21.50 2.49 1.00
C SER A 107 -21.19 1.05 1.37
N ALA A 108 -21.69 0.59 2.53
CA ALA A 108 -21.50 -0.80 2.98
C ALA A 108 -21.94 -1.84 1.94
N ARG A 109 -23.00 -1.53 1.17
CA ARG A 109 -23.46 -2.41 0.08
C ARG A 109 -22.43 -2.53 -1.04
N GLU A 110 -21.81 -1.41 -1.42
CA GLU A 110 -20.83 -1.38 -2.50
C GLU A 110 -19.49 -1.98 -2.05
N ASP A 111 -19.07 -1.68 -0.81
CA ASP A 111 -17.87 -2.28 -0.21
C ASP A 111 -18.02 -3.80 -0.13
N HIS A 112 -19.20 -4.30 0.27
CA HIS A 112 -19.51 -5.73 0.25
C HIS A 112 -19.47 -6.31 -1.17
N THR A 113 -20.01 -5.58 -2.16
CA THR A 113 -20.01 -6.01 -3.57
C THR A 113 -18.58 -6.16 -4.08
N PHE A 114 -17.72 -5.19 -3.79
CA PHE A 114 -16.32 -5.25 -4.20
C PHE A 114 -15.56 -6.37 -3.49
N ALA A 115 -15.73 -6.51 -2.17
CA ALA A 115 -15.12 -7.60 -1.42
C ALA A 115 -15.54 -8.99 -1.93
N GLU A 116 -16.81 -9.17 -2.30
CA GLU A 116 -17.31 -10.39 -2.92
C GLU A 116 -16.67 -10.67 -4.29
N SER A 117 -16.49 -9.65 -5.13
CA SER A 117 -15.83 -9.82 -6.43
C SER A 117 -14.38 -10.27 -6.26
N ILE A 118 -13.67 -9.73 -5.27
CA ILE A 118 -12.29 -10.12 -4.95
C ILE A 118 -12.23 -11.56 -4.43
N ARG A 119 -13.17 -11.96 -3.55
CA ARG A 119 -13.23 -13.34 -3.02
C ARG A 119 -13.45 -14.40 -4.09
N LYS A 120 -14.13 -14.04 -5.19
CA LYS A 120 -14.48 -14.95 -6.29
C LYS A 120 -13.43 -15.01 -7.40
N ALA A 121 -12.54 -14.01 -7.45
CA ALA A 121 -11.43 -13.93 -8.41
C ALA A 121 -10.33 -14.92 -8.05
#